data_AF-A0A7R8Z1K9-F1
#
_entry.id   AF-A0A7R8Z1K9-F1
#
_cell.length_a   1.000
_cell.length_b   1.000
_cell.length_c   1.000
_cell.angle_alpha   90.00
_cell.angle_beta   90.00
_cell.angle_gamma   90.00
#
_symmetry.space_group_name_H-M   'P 1'
#
loop_
_entity.id
_entity.type
_entity.pdbx_description
1 polymer ?
#
loop_
_entity_poly.entity_id
_entity_poly.type
_entity_poly.pdbx_seq_one_letter_code
_entity_poly.pdbx_strand_id
1 'polypeptide(L)'
;MARKKKVKKKLEIVFDPKSRREFLTGFHKRKNERKKRAKEKLEEMLKEERKRIRQEVKDSVKHLKKSYEPVPEVEHLINEEEYENSAVTVKIMDLSTDNASQYNFIGENKVRQNPEETDNDDEELDDGVEDAVPGMSVVTKSKPAPKEKKEVKEISSKKDLNRLTKKTAVKSLRKNKLFKMKSKLDSAADKKKARKEKRKKEKLHAKQQRRRGKFKGR
;
A
#
# COMPACT_ATOMS: atom_id res chain seq x y z
N MET A 1 -31.91 -0.56 -44.56
CA MET A 1 -31.49 -1.96 -44.84
C MET A 1 -31.55 -2.78 -43.55
N ALA A 2 -32.59 -3.60 -43.34
CA ALA A 2 -32.75 -4.40 -42.12
C ALA A 2 -31.83 -5.64 -42.14
N ARG A 3 -31.03 -5.86 -41.08
CA ARG A 3 -30.17 -7.04 -40.93
C ARG A 3 -31.01 -8.32 -40.81
N LYS A 4 -30.92 -9.24 -41.80
CA LYS A 4 -31.54 -10.58 -41.73
C LYS A 4 -31.07 -11.33 -40.47
N LYS A 5 -32.00 -11.72 -39.61
CA LYS A 5 -31.75 -12.59 -38.45
C LYS A 5 -31.25 -13.95 -38.94
N LYS A 6 -30.04 -14.37 -38.50
CA LYS A 6 -29.53 -15.72 -38.77
C LYS A 6 -30.40 -16.74 -38.02
N VAL A 7 -31.02 -17.65 -38.76
CA VAL A 7 -31.81 -18.75 -38.19
C VAL A 7 -30.85 -19.71 -37.46
N LYS A 8 -31.15 -20.02 -36.20
CA LYS A 8 -30.32 -20.93 -35.39
C LYS A 8 -30.52 -22.36 -35.92
N LYS A 9 -29.43 -23.03 -36.29
CA LYS A 9 -29.46 -24.44 -36.70
C LYS A 9 -29.84 -25.33 -35.52
N LYS A 10 -30.52 -26.44 -35.79
CA LYS A 10 -30.85 -27.47 -34.79
C LYS A 10 -29.54 -28.06 -34.22
N LEU A 11 -29.52 -28.33 -32.91
CA LEU A 11 -28.38 -28.96 -32.24
C LEU A 11 -28.55 -30.48 -32.30
N GLU A 12 -27.70 -31.15 -33.07
CA GLU A 12 -27.62 -32.60 -33.10
C GLU A 12 -26.70 -33.10 -31.98
N ILE A 13 -27.22 -33.98 -31.13
CA ILE A 13 -26.46 -34.58 -30.02
C ILE A 13 -25.93 -35.93 -30.51
N VAL A 14 -24.65 -35.97 -30.84
CA VAL A 14 -23.96 -37.21 -31.24
C VAL A 14 -23.22 -37.79 -30.04
N PHE A 15 -23.52 -39.05 -29.71
CA PHE A 15 -22.85 -39.77 -28.63
C PHE A 15 -21.58 -40.44 -29.11
N ASP A 16 -20.46 -39.71 -29.03
CA ASP A 16 -19.15 -40.30 -29.29
C ASP A 16 -18.67 -41.17 -28.11
N PRO A 17 -18.38 -42.46 -28.30
CA PRO A 17 -17.92 -43.33 -27.22
C PRO A 17 -16.55 -42.88 -26.66
N LYS A 18 -15.72 -42.24 -27.50
CA LYS A 18 -14.43 -41.67 -27.10
C LYS A 18 -14.61 -40.48 -26.15
N SER A 19 -15.49 -39.53 -26.48
CA SER A 19 -15.78 -38.38 -25.62
C SER A 19 -16.46 -38.82 -24.32
N ARG A 20 -17.30 -39.87 -24.35
CA ARG A 20 -17.86 -40.52 -23.16
C ARG A 20 -16.76 -41.09 -22.26
N ARG A 21 -15.80 -41.83 -22.81
CA ARG A 21 -14.68 -42.40 -22.05
C ARG A 21 -13.82 -41.31 -21.41
N GLU A 22 -13.53 -40.25 -22.14
CA GLU A 22 -12.81 -39.08 -21.62
C GLU A 22 -13.60 -38.33 -20.55
N PHE A 23 -14.91 -38.21 -20.70
CA PHE A 23 -15.77 -37.60 -19.70
C PHE A 23 -15.77 -38.43 -18.40
N LEU A 24 -15.92 -39.75 -18.50
CA LEU A 24 -15.96 -40.63 -17.32
C LEU A 24 -14.60 -40.79 -16.64
N THR A 25 -13.50 -40.86 -17.38
CA THR A 25 -12.16 -41.07 -16.78
C THR A 25 -11.40 -39.75 -16.53
N GLY A 26 -11.80 -38.66 -17.19
CA GLY A 26 -11.11 -37.37 -17.19
C GLY A 26 -11.34 -36.48 -15.98
N PHE A 27 -11.86 -36.99 -14.85
CA PHE A 27 -12.09 -36.19 -13.64
C PHE A 27 -10.82 -35.49 -13.15
N HIS A 28 -9.67 -36.17 -13.18
CA HIS A 28 -8.39 -35.58 -12.80
C HIS A 28 -8.00 -34.43 -13.74
N LYS A 29 -8.18 -34.61 -15.07
CA LYS A 29 -7.95 -33.57 -16.08
C LYS A 29 -8.82 -32.34 -15.80
N ARG A 30 -10.14 -32.53 -15.65
CA ARG A 30 -11.08 -31.44 -15.30
C ARG A 30 -10.75 -30.77 -13.96
N LYS A 31 -10.29 -31.53 -12.97
CA LYS A 31 -9.88 -30.95 -11.67
C LYS A 31 -8.65 -30.07 -11.84
N ASN A 32 -7.67 -30.48 -12.64
CA ASN A 32 -6.49 -29.67 -12.93
C ASN A 32 -6.82 -28.46 -13.80
N GLU A 33 -7.67 -28.60 -14.80
CA GLU A 33 -8.18 -27.48 -15.60
C GLU A 33 -8.90 -26.45 -14.75
N ARG A 34 -9.81 -26.87 -13.86
CA ARG A 34 -10.48 -25.96 -12.91
C ARG A 34 -9.47 -25.21 -12.05
N LYS A 35 -8.45 -25.91 -11.52
CA LYS A 35 -7.36 -25.27 -10.76
C LYS A 35 -6.57 -24.29 -11.62
N LYS A 36 -6.26 -24.63 -12.87
CA LYS A 36 -5.51 -23.79 -13.79
C LYS A 36 -6.30 -22.53 -14.13
N ARG A 37 -7.56 -22.66 -14.54
CA ARG A 37 -8.48 -21.54 -14.80
C ARG A 37 -8.63 -20.62 -13.59
N ALA A 38 -8.73 -21.18 -12.38
CA ALA A 38 -8.80 -20.37 -11.17
C ALA A 38 -7.51 -19.57 -10.90
N LYS A 39 -6.33 -20.14 -11.21
CA LYS A 39 -5.05 -19.43 -11.12
C LYS A 39 -4.93 -18.34 -12.19
N GLU A 40 -5.25 -18.66 -13.43
CA GLU A 40 -5.23 -17.71 -14.57
C GLU A 40 -6.14 -16.51 -14.28
N LYS A 41 -7.40 -16.75 -13.87
CA LYS A 41 -8.32 -15.68 -13.45
C LYS A 41 -7.78 -14.82 -12.31
N LEU A 42 -7.15 -15.44 -11.30
CA LEU A 42 -6.56 -14.70 -10.18
C LEU A 42 -5.38 -13.84 -10.64
N GLU A 43 -4.58 -14.33 -11.59
CA GLU A 43 -3.47 -13.57 -12.18
C GLU A 43 -3.94 -12.41 -13.05
N GLU A 44 -4.99 -12.60 -13.85
CA GLU A 44 -5.66 -11.55 -14.63
C GLU A 44 -6.17 -10.44 -13.73
N MET A 45 -6.97 -10.79 -12.71
CA MET A 45 -7.47 -9.82 -11.72
C MET A 45 -6.33 -9.05 -11.04
N LEU A 46 -5.20 -9.71 -10.73
CA LEU A 46 -4.04 -9.01 -10.15
C LEU A 46 -3.33 -8.08 -11.13
N LYS A 47 -3.32 -8.40 -12.43
CA LYS A 47 -2.74 -7.53 -13.46
C LYS A 47 -3.60 -6.28 -13.64
N GLU A 48 -4.91 -6.45 -13.70
CA GLU A 48 -5.88 -5.36 -13.77
C GLU A 48 -5.78 -4.46 -12.54
N GLU A 49 -5.72 -5.05 -11.35
CA GLU A 49 -5.60 -4.30 -10.11
C GLU A 49 -4.29 -3.52 -10.01
N ARG A 50 -3.18 -4.10 -10.49
CA ARG A 50 -1.90 -3.40 -10.60
C ARG A 50 -1.96 -2.23 -11.59
N LYS A 51 -2.65 -2.40 -12.71
CA LYS A 51 -2.82 -1.34 -13.71
C LYS A 51 -3.64 -0.20 -13.13
N ARG A 52 -4.76 -0.52 -12.48
CA ARG A 52 -5.64 0.42 -11.79
C ARG A 52 -4.89 1.24 -10.75
N ILE A 53 -4.17 0.59 -9.83
CA ILE A 53 -3.40 1.30 -8.79
C ILE A 53 -2.33 2.21 -9.40
N ARG A 54 -1.64 1.77 -10.45
CA ARG A 54 -0.64 2.62 -11.11
C ARG A 54 -1.27 3.87 -11.73
N GLN A 55 -2.47 3.74 -12.31
CA GLN A 55 -3.22 4.87 -12.84
C GLN A 55 -3.65 5.81 -11.71
N GLU A 56 -4.29 5.30 -10.66
CA GLU A 56 -4.70 6.09 -9.49
C GLU A 56 -3.52 6.85 -8.85
N VAL A 57 -2.35 6.20 -8.72
CA VAL A 57 -1.14 6.85 -8.20
C VAL A 57 -0.58 7.89 -9.17
N LYS A 58 -0.63 7.64 -10.48
CA LYS A 58 -0.20 8.62 -11.48
C LYS A 58 -1.13 9.84 -11.49
N ASP A 59 -2.43 9.63 -11.39
CA ASP A 59 -3.43 10.69 -11.41
C ASP A 59 -3.36 11.53 -10.13
N SER A 60 -3.25 10.91 -8.95
CA SER A 60 -3.02 11.63 -7.70
C SER A 60 -1.76 12.50 -7.72
N VAL A 61 -0.67 12.03 -8.34
CA VAL A 61 0.55 12.84 -8.54
C VAL A 61 0.32 13.97 -9.53
N LYS A 62 -0.42 13.73 -10.60
CA LYS A 62 -0.76 14.77 -11.59
C LYS A 62 -1.59 15.88 -10.94
N HIS A 63 -2.56 15.52 -10.10
CA HIS A 63 -3.35 16.49 -9.34
C HIS A 63 -2.49 17.27 -8.34
N LEU A 64 -1.56 16.62 -7.63
CA LEU A 64 -0.65 17.29 -6.71
C LEU A 64 0.32 18.26 -7.41
N LYS A 65 0.70 17.98 -8.66
CA LYS A 65 1.52 18.91 -9.46
C LYS A 65 0.73 20.13 -9.94
N LYS A 66 -0.51 19.94 -10.38
CA LYS A 66 -1.37 21.04 -10.85
C LYS A 66 -1.69 22.06 -9.75
N SER A 67 -1.81 21.64 -8.51
CA SER A 67 -2.00 22.55 -7.38
C SER A 67 -0.75 23.39 -7.05
N TYR A 68 0.41 23.07 -7.63
CA TYR A 68 1.66 23.82 -7.44
C TYR A 68 1.99 24.72 -8.64
N GLU A 69 1.25 24.63 -9.74
CA GLU A 69 1.39 25.61 -10.82
C GLU A 69 0.76 26.93 -10.35
N PRO A 70 1.50 28.07 -10.36
CA PRO A 70 0.94 29.35 -9.96
C PRO A 70 -0.24 29.66 -10.88
N VAL A 71 -1.35 30.07 -10.27
CA VAL A 71 -2.54 30.47 -11.01
C VAL A 71 -2.18 31.73 -11.81
N PRO A 72 -2.44 31.80 -13.12
CA PRO A 72 -1.99 32.90 -13.97
C PRO A 72 -2.51 34.28 -13.51
N GLU A 73 -3.68 34.32 -12.87
CA GLU A 73 -4.24 35.55 -12.28
C GLU A 73 -3.40 36.11 -11.11
N VAL A 74 -2.63 35.26 -10.44
CA VAL A 74 -1.82 35.61 -9.25
C VAL A 74 -0.33 35.63 -9.58
N GLU A 75 0.07 35.20 -10.78
CA GLU A 75 1.46 35.14 -11.23
C GLU A 75 2.10 36.53 -11.26
N HIS A 76 1.34 37.57 -11.61
CA HIS A 76 1.78 38.96 -11.56
C HIS A 76 2.02 39.49 -10.14
N LEU A 77 1.35 38.96 -9.11
CA LEU A 77 1.61 39.35 -7.72
C LEU A 77 2.84 38.63 -7.13
N ILE A 78 3.18 37.46 -7.67
CA ILE A 78 4.33 36.66 -7.22
C ILE A 78 5.62 37.14 -7.91
N ASN A 79 5.52 37.61 -9.16
CA ASN A 79 6.65 38.15 -9.89
C ASN A 79 6.95 39.57 -9.38
N GLU A 80 8.13 39.73 -8.78
CA GLU A 80 8.63 40.98 -8.22
C GLU A 80 8.73 42.05 -9.32
N GLU A 81 7.78 42.99 -9.35
CA GLU A 81 7.85 44.12 -10.26
C GLU A 81 8.85 45.15 -9.72
N GLU A 82 10.03 45.23 -10.35
CA GLU A 82 11.03 46.25 -10.09
C GLU A 82 10.67 47.51 -10.89
N TYR A 83 10.35 48.59 -10.17
CA TYR A 83 10.05 49.88 -10.77
C TYR A 83 11.32 50.74 -10.79
N GLU A 84 11.87 50.99 -11.98
CA GLU A 84 12.93 51.97 -12.19
C GLU A 84 12.33 53.38 -12.32
N ASN A 85 12.57 54.23 -11.33
CA ASN A 85 12.34 55.67 -11.46
C ASN A 85 13.68 56.39 -11.67
N SER A 86 13.68 57.57 -12.30
CA SER A 86 14.88 58.26 -12.81
C SER A 86 15.94 58.64 -11.76
N ALA A 87 15.68 58.39 -10.47
CA ALA A 87 16.61 58.62 -9.37
C ALA A 87 16.78 57.42 -8.41
N VAL A 88 15.81 56.50 -8.34
CA VAL A 88 15.79 55.39 -7.36
C VAL A 88 14.99 54.21 -7.90
N THR A 89 15.52 52.99 -7.71
CA THR A 89 14.82 51.72 -7.93
C THR A 89 14.05 51.31 -6.69
N VAL A 90 12.75 51.03 -6.84
CA VAL A 90 11.89 50.54 -5.75
C VAL A 90 11.41 49.14 -6.09
N LYS A 91 11.58 48.22 -5.14
CA LYS A 91 11.12 46.83 -5.22
C LYS A 91 10.00 46.60 -4.21
N ILE A 92 8.82 46.26 -4.70
CA ILE A 92 7.66 45.98 -3.85
C ILE A 92 7.65 44.47 -3.58
N MET A 93 7.82 44.09 -2.31
CA MET A 93 7.81 42.69 -1.88
C MET A 93 6.79 42.49 -0.77
N ASP A 94 6.17 41.31 -0.75
CA ASP A 94 5.28 40.91 0.34
C ASP A 94 6.04 40.77 1.66
N LEU A 95 5.42 41.28 2.74
CA LEU A 95 5.94 41.21 4.12
C LEU A 95 5.74 39.80 4.71
N SER A 96 6.36 38.80 4.09
CA SER A 96 6.40 37.42 4.61
C SER A 96 7.41 37.29 5.76
N THR A 97 7.29 36.25 6.58
CA THR A 97 8.24 36.00 7.70
C THR A 97 9.68 35.87 7.23
N ASP A 98 9.90 35.26 6.06
CA ASP A 98 11.23 35.05 5.49
C ASP A 98 11.81 36.38 5.01
N ASN A 99 11.04 37.18 4.25
CA ASN A 99 11.48 38.49 3.76
C ASN A 99 11.68 39.49 4.92
N ALA A 100 10.74 39.52 5.87
CA ALA A 100 10.81 40.42 7.02
C ALA A 100 12.01 40.10 7.93
N SER A 101 12.43 38.83 8.00
CA SER A 101 13.66 38.44 8.71
C SER A 101 14.93 38.86 7.97
N GLN A 102 14.98 38.75 6.64
CA GLN A 102 16.14 39.13 5.83
C GLN A 102 16.44 40.63 5.91
N TYR A 103 15.39 41.46 5.93
CA TYR A 103 15.49 42.92 6.01
C TYR A 103 15.36 43.44 7.45
N ASN A 104 15.40 42.57 8.47
CA ASN A 104 15.30 42.92 9.89
C ASN A 104 14.06 43.76 10.27
N PHE A 105 12.94 43.62 9.55
CA PHE A 105 11.69 44.34 9.86
C PHE A 105 10.97 43.80 11.08
N ILE A 106 11.22 42.55 11.47
CA ILE A 106 10.68 41.92 12.66
C ILE A 106 11.87 41.52 13.53
N GLY A 107 12.06 42.21 14.65
CA GLY A 107 13.11 41.89 15.61
C GLY A 107 12.93 40.48 16.21
N GLU A 108 14.02 39.86 16.65
CA GLU A 108 13.98 38.55 17.30
C GLU A 108 13.01 38.58 18.49
N ASN A 109 11.88 37.89 18.38
CA ASN A 109 10.92 37.76 19.47
C ASN A 109 11.51 36.85 20.56
N LYS A 110 12.40 37.40 21.38
CA LYS A 110 12.94 36.73 22.56
C LYS A 110 11.91 36.85 23.68
N VAL A 111 11.19 35.76 23.91
CA VAL A 111 10.41 35.58 25.14
C VAL A 111 11.38 35.70 26.31
N ARG A 112 11.18 36.70 27.16
CA ARG A 112 11.83 36.73 28.48
C ARG A 112 11.24 35.57 29.28
N GLN A 113 11.94 34.44 29.33
CA GLN A 113 11.55 33.34 30.20
C GLN A 113 11.85 33.76 31.64
N ASN A 114 10.80 34.05 32.41
CA ASN A 114 10.84 33.89 33.86
C ASN A 114 10.72 32.39 34.14
N PRO A 115 11.67 31.76 34.85
CA PRO A 115 11.66 30.33 35.11
C PRO A 115 10.87 29.96 36.38
N GLU A 116 9.66 30.48 36.57
CA GLU A 116 8.78 30.05 37.65
C GLU A 116 7.34 30.13 37.17
N GLU A 117 6.76 28.99 36.82
CA GLU A 117 5.48 28.49 37.34
C GLU A 117 5.08 27.21 36.58
N THR A 118 4.79 26.19 37.38
CA THR A 118 4.21 24.88 37.07
C THR A 118 2.81 25.05 36.45
N ASP A 119 2.25 24.08 35.72
CA ASP A 119 1.43 23.06 36.37
C ASP A 119 1.18 21.85 35.46
N ASN A 120 1.18 20.69 36.13
CA ASN A 120 0.78 19.40 35.61
C ASN A 120 -0.74 19.31 35.68
N ASP A 121 -1.41 19.18 34.54
CA ASP A 121 -2.83 18.78 34.48
C ASP A 121 -2.94 17.49 33.67
N ASP A 122 -2.99 16.36 34.37
CA ASP A 122 -3.50 15.08 33.85
C ASP A 122 -4.26 14.41 35.01
N GLU A 123 -5.46 14.90 35.29
CA GLU A 123 -6.42 14.22 36.17
C GLU A 123 -7.16 13.13 35.39
N GLU A 124 -6.93 11.89 35.80
CA GLU A 124 -7.71 10.71 35.43
C GLU A 124 -9.13 10.80 36.00
N LEU A 125 -10.15 10.62 35.15
CA LEU A 125 -11.50 10.28 35.59
C LEU A 125 -11.84 8.86 35.07
N ASP A 126 -11.78 7.93 36.02
CA ASP A 126 -12.35 6.59 35.98
C ASP A 126 -13.84 6.69 36.32
N ASP A 127 -14.71 6.20 35.43
CA ASP A 127 -16.13 5.99 35.74
C ASP A 127 -16.73 4.91 34.84
N GLY A 128 -17.41 3.95 35.46
CA GLY A 128 -18.41 3.11 34.80
C GLY A 128 -18.17 1.60 34.82
N VAL A 129 -18.17 1.00 36.01
CA VAL A 129 -18.48 -0.44 36.17
C VAL A 129 -20.00 -0.59 36.24
N GLU A 130 -20.62 -1.10 35.17
CA GLU A 130 -22.00 -1.63 35.23
C GLU A 130 -22.06 -3.02 34.56
N ASP A 131 -22.24 -4.02 35.42
CA ASP A 131 -22.86 -5.34 35.22
C ASP A 131 -22.54 -6.18 33.98
N ALA A 132 -21.52 -7.04 34.11
CA ALA A 132 -21.25 -8.13 33.17
C ALA A 132 -21.95 -9.44 33.58
N VAL A 133 -22.99 -9.83 32.84
CA VAL A 133 -23.61 -11.17 32.92
C VAL A 133 -22.59 -12.22 32.41
N PRO A 134 -22.21 -13.25 33.20
CA PRO A 134 -21.29 -14.28 32.76
C PRO A 134 -21.82 -15.07 31.56
N GLY A 135 -21.11 -15.00 30.42
CA GLY A 135 -21.43 -15.77 29.21
C GLY A 135 -21.67 -14.94 27.94
N MET A 136 -21.82 -13.62 28.05
CA MET A 136 -22.02 -12.71 26.89
C MET A 136 -20.92 -11.64 26.77
N SER A 137 -19.70 -11.95 27.20
CA SER A 137 -18.55 -11.05 27.04
C SER A 137 -18.12 -10.98 25.58
N VAL A 138 -18.62 -9.98 24.87
CA VAL A 138 -18.04 -9.57 23.59
C VAL A 138 -16.67 -8.97 23.92
N VAL A 139 -15.60 -9.76 23.73
CA VAL A 139 -14.23 -9.25 23.78
C VAL A 139 -14.05 -8.29 22.60
N THR A 140 -14.49 -7.04 22.75
CA THR A 140 -14.07 -5.95 21.90
C THR A 140 -12.61 -5.68 22.19
N LYS A 141 -11.72 -6.37 21.47
CA LYS A 141 -10.34 -5.91 21.33
C LYS A 141 -10.39 -4.57 20.59
N SER A 142 -10.60 -3.48 21.33
CA SER A 142 -10.26 -2.13 20.88
C SER A 142 -8.75 -2.15 20.62
N LYS A 143 -8.38 -2.49 19.39
CA LYS A 143 -7.01 -2.20 18.94
C LYS A 143 -6.87 -0.69 19.03
N PRO A 144 -5.85 -0.15 19.73
CA PRO A 144 -5.58 1.27 19.67
C PRO A 144 -5.42 1.63 18.19
N ALA A 145 -6.21 2.61 17.74
CA ALA A 145 -6.03 3.18 16.42
C ALA A 145 -4.56 3.61 16.33
N PRO A 146 -3.80 3.17 15.32
CA PRO A 146 -2.44 3.67 15.17
C PRO A 146 -2.57 5.17 14.94
N LYS A 147 -2.12 5.98 15.91
CA LYS A 147 -1.83 7.39 15.73
C LYS A 147 -0.72 7.44 14.65
N GLU A 148 -1.12 7.39 13.37
CA GLU A 148 -0.22 7.69 12.26
C GLU A 148 0.14 9.17 12.44
N LYS A 149 1.22 9.44 13.16
CA LYS A 149 1.95 10.71 13.06
C LYS A 149 2.32 10.83 11.59
N LYS A 150 1.49 11.55 10.82
CA LYS A 150 1.81 11.95 9.46
C LYS A 150 2.86 13.04 9.59
N GLU A 151 4.10 12.63 9.85
CA GLU A 151 5.25 13.50 9.57
C GLU A 151 5.15 13.85 8.09
N VAL A 152 4.76 15.10 7.81
CA VAL A 152 4.78 15.67 6.47
C VAL A 152 6.26 15.77 6.11
N LYS A 153 6.79 14.73 5.46
CA LYS A 153 8.15 14.79 4.95
C LYS A 153 8.13 15.78 3.80
N GLU A 154 8.78 16.92 4.01
CA GLU A 154 9.02 17.91 2.97
C GLU A 154 9.62 17.24 1.73
N ILE A 155 9.03 17.53 0.56
CA ILE A 155 9.42 16.91 -0.70
C ILE A 155 10.47 17.83 -1.33
N SER A 156 11.72 17.72 -0.91
CA SER A 156 12.80 18.59 -1.39
C SER A 156 13.33 18.19 -2.78
N SER A 157 13.15 16.93 -3.20
CA SER A 157 13.70 16.43 -4.46
C SER A 157 12.70 15.64 -5.32
N LYS A 158 12.88 15.69 -6.65
CA LYS A 158 12.21 14.82 -7.63
C LYS A 158 12.36 13.33 -7.28
N LYS A 159 13.48 12.94 -6.65
CA LYS A 159 13.72 11.56 -6.18
C LYS A 159 12.79 11.17 -5.04
N ASP A 160 12.52 12.09 -4.11
CA ASP A 160 11.63 11.84 -2.98
C ASP A 160 10.17 11.75 -3.40
N LEU A 161 9.77 12.53 -4.40
CA LEU A 161 8.46 12.40 -5.04
C LEU A 161 8.33 11.01 -5.67
N ASN A 162 9.33 10.54 -6.42
CA ASN A 162 9.33 9.17 -6.98
C ASN A 162 9.35 8.07 -5.91
N ARG A 163 10.00 8.31 -4.76
CA ARG A 163 10.01 7.36 -3.64
C ARG A 163 8.65 7.33 -2.94
N LEU A 164 8.00 8.48 -2.77
CA LEU A 164 6.67 8.61 -2.20
C LEU A 164 5.64 7.89 -3.06
N THR A 165 5.65 8.11 -4.38
CA THR A 165 4.72 7.45 -5.32
C THR A 165 4.88 5.94 -5.36
N LYS A 166 6.12 5.44 -5.34
CA LYS A 166 6.38 4.00 -5.23
C LYS A 166 5.86 3.45 -3.89
N LYS A 167 6.08 4.17 -2.77
CA LYS A 167 5.60 3.76 -1.44
C LYS A 167 4.07 3.75 -1.38
N THR A 168 3.39 4.77 -1.89
CA THR A 168 1.93 4.84 -1.91
C THR A 168 1.33 3.71 -2.77
N ALA A 169 1.89 3.48 -3.96
CA ALA A 169 1.50 2.38 -4.84
C ALA A 169 1.67 1.00 -4.19
N VAL A 170 2.79 0.76 -3.49
CA VAL A 170 3.01 -0.51 -2.78
C VAL A 170 2.08 -0.65 -1.57
N LYS A 171 1.79 0.44 -0.85
CA LYS A 171 0.84 0.43 0.28
C LYS A 171 -0.58 0.11 -0.20
N SER A 172 -1.06 0.73 -1.28
CA SER A 172 -2.38 0.40 -1.84
C SER A 172 -2.43 -1.04 -2.35
N LEU A 173 -1.41 -1.50 -3.09
CA LEU A 173 -1.31 -2.90 -3.53
C LEU A 173 -1.40 -3.91 -2.36
N ARG A 174 -0.72 -3.63 -1.24
CA ARG A 174 -0.74 -4.51 -0.05
C ARG A 174 -2.08 -4.51 0.68
N LYS A 175 -2.87 -3.45 0.58
CA LYS A 175 -4.19 -3.36 1.22
C LYS A 175 -5.24 -4.22 0.50
N ASN A 176 -5.06 -4.47 -0.80
CA ASN A 176 -6.06 -5.16 -1.63
C ASN A 176 -6.24 -6.64 -1.25
N LYS A 177 -7.51 -7.08 -1.29
CA LYS A 177 -7.92 -8.44 -0.91
C LYS A 177 -7.26 -9.51 -1.78
N LEU A 178 -7.20 -9.29 -3.10
CA LEU A 178 -6.58 -10.22 -4.05
C LEU A 178 -5.09 -10.43 -3.76
N PHE A 179 -4.37 -9.35 -3.47
CA PHE A 179 -2.95 -9.42 -3.13
C PHE A 179 -2.71 -10.13 -1.79
N LYS A 180 -3.54 -9.83 -0.78
CA LYS A 180 -3.51 -10.53 0.52
C LYS A 180 -3.77 -12.03 0.36
N MET A 181 -4.75 -12.42 -0.46
CA MET A 181 -5.05 -13.82 -0.75
C MET A 181 -3.88 -14.52 -1.42
N LYS A 182 -3.27 -13.90 -2.46
CA LYS A 182 -2.09 -14.46 -3.12
C LYS A 182 -0.91 -14.61 -2.14
N SER A 183 -0.61 -13.56 -1.37
CA SER A 183 0.47 -13.58 -0.39
C SER A 183 0.30 -14.68 0.66
N LYS A 184 -0.94 -14.96 1.11
CA LYS A 184 -1.23 -16.09 2.00
C LYS A 184 -0.96 -17.44 1.33
N LEU A 185 -1.35 -17.61 0.07
CA LEU A 185 -1.11 -18.84 -0.68
C LEU A 185 0.40 -19.09 -0.89
N ASP A 186 1.13 -18.06 -1.28
CA ASP A 186 2.58 -18.10 -1.48
C ASP A 186 3.28 -18.41 -0.15
N SER A 187 2.93 -17.71 0.94
CA SER A 187 3.47 -17.97 2.27
C SER A 187 3.21 -19.40 2.75
N ALA A 188 2.01 -19.96 2.49
CA ALA A 188 1.71 -21.35 2.82
C ALA A 188 2.56 -22.34 2.01
N ALA A 189 2.80 -22.05 0.72
CA ALA A 189 3.68 -22.87 -0.12
C ALA A 189 5.13 -22.81 0.36
N ASP A 190 5.62 -21.64 0.72
CA ASP A 190 6.99 -21.44 1.19
C ASP A 190 7.20 -22.06 2.57
N LYS A 191 6.23 -21.97 3.49
CA LYS A 191 6.25 -22.70 4.76
C LYS A 191 6.35 -24.21 4.56
N LYS A 192 5.66 -24.77 3.56
CA LYS A 192 5.75 -26.20 3.23
C LYS A 192 7.13 -26.57 2.66
N LYS A 193 7.70 -25.73 1.79
CA LYS A 193 9.06 -25.92 1.25
C LYS A 193 10.10 -25.86 2.37
N ALA A 194 10.05 -24.83 3.23
CA ALA A 194 10.94 -24.67 4.36
C ALA A 194 10.90 -25.87 5.32
N ARG A 195 9.69 -26.38 5.65
CA ARG A 195 9.54 -27.61 6.45
C ARG A 195 10.18 -28.82 5.78
N LYS A 196 10.00 -28.98 4.47
CA LYS A 196 10.61 -30.09 3.71
C LYS A 196 12.13 -30.00 3.71
N GLU A 197 12.68 -28.81 3.54
CA GLU A 197 14.12 -28.56 3.56
C GLU A 197 14.72 -28.78 4.94
N LYS A 198 14.07 -28.29 5.99
CA LYS A 198 14.48 -28.54 7.38
C LYS A 198 14.55 -30.04 7.67
N ARG A 199 13.50 -30.79 7.32
CA ARG A 199 13.46 -32.26 7.48
C ARG A 199 14.55 -32.96 6.68
N LYS A 200 14.88 -32.48 5.47
CA LYS A 200 16.00 -33.02 4.68
C LYS A 200 17.33 -32.78 5.38
N LYS A 201 17.59 -31.57 5.87
CA LYS A 201 18.81 -31.22 6.61
C LYS A 201 18.95 -32.06 7.88
N GLU A 202 17.88 -32.22 8.66
CA GLU A 202 17.87 -33.06 9.86
C GLU A 202 18.20 -34.53 9.54
N LYS A 203 17.63 -35.08 8.46
CA LYS A 203 17.96 -36.46 8.01
C LYS A 203 19.42 -36.61 7.61
N LEU A 204 19.97 -35.61 6.91
CA LEU A 204 21.38 -35.61 6.53
C LEU A 204 22.29 -35.54 7.77
N HIS A 205 21.98 -34.65 8.71
CA HIS A 205 22.70 -34.54 9.98
C HIS A 205 22.64 -35.85 10.77
N ALA A 206 21.47 -36.45 10.93
CA ALA A 206 21.31 -37.74 11.61
C ALA A 206 22.10 -38.86 10.92
N LYS A 207 22.11 -38.91 9.58
CA LYS A 207 22.92 -39.88 8.82
C LYS A 207 24.41 -39.68 9.07
N GLN A 208 24.90 -38.44 9.10
CA GLN A 208 26.30 -38.12 9.35
C GLN A 208 26.72 -38.52 10.77
N GLN A 209 25.89 -38.23 11.79
CA GLN A 209 26.15 -38.64 13.18
C GLN A 209 26.23 -40.16 13.32
N ARG A 210 25.32 -40.92 12.68
CA ARG A 210 25.38 -42.40 12.66
C ARG A 210 26.66 -42.93 12.01
N ARG A 211 27.19 -42.27 10.97
CA ARG A 211 28.48 -42.66 10.36
C ARG A 211 29.67 -42.38 11.27
N ARG A 212 29.67 -41.24 11.97
CA ARG A 212 30.75 -40.87 12.91
C ARG A 212 30.76 -41.78 14.15
N GLY A 213 29.60 -42.12 14.71
CA GLY A 213 29.50 -43.04 15.85
C GLY A 213 29.98 -44.46 15.53
N LYS A 214 29.75 -44.95 14.29
CA LYS A 214 30.27 -46.25 13.83
C LYS A 214 31.79 -46.29 13.65
N PHE A 215 32.44 -45.13 13.50
CA PHE A 215 33.89 -45.04 13.31
C PHE A 215 34.66 -44.84 14.63
N LYS A 216 33.97 -44.44 15.71
CA LYS A 216 34.54 -44.31 17.06
C LYS A 216 34.46 -45.60 17.90
N GLY A 217 33.71 -46.61 17.44
CA GLY A 217 33.54 -47.90 18.12
C GLY A 217 34.30 -49.06 17.46
N ARG A 218 35.36 -48.77 16.71
CA ARG A 218 36.32 -49.73 16.16
C ARG A 218 37.71 -49.34 16.61
#